data_AF-A0A655A3E6-F1
#
_entry.id   AF-A0A655A3E6-F1
#
_cell.length_a   1.000
_cell.length_b   1.000
_cell.length_c   1.000
_cell.angle_alpha   90.00
_cell.angle_beta   90.00
_cell.angle_gamma   90.00
#
_symmetry.space_group_name_H-M   'P 1'
#
loop_
_entity.id
_entity.type
_entity.pdbx_description
1 polymer ?
#
loop_
_entity_poly.entity_id
_entity_poly.type
_entity_poly.pdbx_seq_one_letter_code
_entity_poly.pdbx_strand_id
1 'polypeptide(L)'
;MAGHWRYQTFDRADGLDFDVAPLPIGPRGRAACSDIGVTGLAIAATSRRKDQAWEFVKFATGPVGQALIGESRLFVPVLRSAINSHGFANAHRRVGNLAVLSEGPAYSEGLPVTPAWEKIAALMDRYFGPVLRGSRPATSLTGLSQAVDEVLRNP
;
A
#
# COMPACT_ATOMS: atom_id res chain seq x y z
N MET A 1 -8.30 2.79 6.54
CA MET A 1 -7.20 3.08 5.59
C MET A 1 -7.77 3.37 4.21
N ALA A 2 -7.26 4.41 3.55
CA ALA A 2 -7.48 4.68 2.14
C ALA A 2 -6.15 4.56 1.41
N GLY A 3 -6.19 4.29 0.11
CA GLY A 3 -5.01 4.17 -0.73
C GLY A 3 -5.40 4.13 -2.20
N HIS A 4 -4.42 3.97 -3.09
CA HIS A 4 -4.63 4.05 -4.53
C HIS A 4 -5.67 3.04 -5.06
N TRP A 5 -5.88 1.90 -4.39
CA TRP A 5 -6.93 0.92 -4.75
C TRP A 5 -8.36 1.48 -4.68
N ARG A 6 -8.58 2.61 -3.99
CA ARG A 6 -9.87 3.32 -3.98
C ARG A 6 -10.06 4.21 -5.21
N TYR A 7 -9.02 4.46 -6.00
CA TYR A 7 -9.06 5.37 -7.15
C TYR A 7 -10.18 5.03 -8.11
N GLN A 8 -10.33 3.76 -8.50
CA GLN A 8 -11.41 3.33 -9.39
C GLN A 8 -12.81 3.69 -8.86
N THR A 9 -12.99 3.80 -7.53
CA THR A 9 -14.26 4.21 -6.93
C THR A 9 -14.51 5.71 -7.17
N PHE A 10 -13.48 6.56 -6.99
CA PHE A 10 -13.58 7.99 -7.22
C PHE A 10 -13.67 8.33 -8.71
N ASP A 11 -12.89 7.65 -9.55
CA ASP A 11 -12.91 7.81 -11.01
C ASP A 11 -14.26 7.46 -11.65
N ARG A 12 -15.02 6.56 -11.02
CA ARG A 12 -16.37 6.17 -11.47
C ARG A 12 -17.50 6.95 -10.80
N ALA A 13 -17.19 7.86 -9.87
CA ALA A 13 -18.21 8.67 -9.21
C ALA A 13 -18.65 9.81 -10.14
N ASP A 14 -19.92 9.78 -10.55
CA ASP A 14 -20.50 10.80 -11.42
C ASP A 14 -20.50 12.17 -10.73
N GLY A 15 -20.02 13.18 -11.44
CA GLY A 15 -19.97 14.56 -10.95
C GLY A 15 -18.93 14.83 -9.85
N LEU A 16 -18.13 13.84 -9.44
CA LEU A 16 -17.04 14.05 -8.49
C LEU A 16 -15.85 14.71 -9.20
N ASP A 17 -15.57 15.96 -8.85
CA ASP A 17 -14.32 16.63 -9.15
C ASP A 17 -13.29 16.32 -8.05
N PHE A 18 -12.21 15.65 -8.40
CA PHE A 18 -11.18 15.23 -7.44
C PHE A 18 -9.80 15.20 -8.08
N ASP A 19 -8.78 15.32 -7.23
CA ASP A 19 -7.40 15.05 -7.56
C ASP A 19 -6.71 14.38 -6.36
N VAL A 20 -5.44 13.99 -6.51
CA VAL A 20 -4.64 13.32 -5.48
C VAL A 20 -3.48 14.22 -5.06
N ALA A 21 -3.20 14.26 -3.76
CA ALA A 21 -2.06 15.00 -3.21
C ALA A 21 -1.22 14.07 -2.31
N PRO A 22 0.08 14.37 -2.13
CA PRO A 22 0.89 13.72 -1.10
C PRO A 22 0.30 13.93 0.31
N LEU A 23 0.69 13.10 1.26
CA LEU A 23 0.30 13.28 2.66
C LEU A 23 0.82 14.63 3.20
N PRO A 24 0.03 15.35 4.02
CA PRO A 24 0.45 16.61 4.60
C PRO A 24 1.56 16.39 5.63
N ILE A 25 2.47 17.38 5.75
CA ILE A 25 3.54 17.38 6.76
C ILE A 25 3.08 18.25 7.93
N GLY A 26 3.06 17.68 9.14
CA GLY A 26 2.73 18.43 10.35
C GLY A 26 3.80 19.47 10.73
N PRO A 27 3.53 20.38 11.70
CA PRO A 27 4.44 21.47 12.05
C PRO A 27 5.86 21.08 12.48
N ARG A 28 6.06 19.82 12.90
CA ARG A 28 7.35 19.23 13.26
C ARG A 28 7.76 18.06 12.36
N GLY A 29 7.00 17.79 11.30
CA GLY A 29 7.27 16.72 10.36
C GLY A 29 8.47 17.06 9.48
N ARG A 30 9.24 16.05 9.09
CA ARG A 30 10.43 16.22 8.23
C ARG A 30 10.12 15.92 6.76
N ALA A 31 9.31 14.89 6.52
CA ALA A 31 8.89 14.47 5.18
C ALA A 31 7.51 13.80 5.29
N ALA A 32 6.75 13.83 4.20
CA ALA A 32 5.58 13.00 4.03
C ALA A 32 6.04 11.54 3.89
N CYS A 33 5.39 10.62 4.58
CA CYS A 33 5.71 9.20 4.51
C CYS A 33 4.42 8.39 4.59
N SER A 34 4.19 7.53 3.60
CA SER A 34 3.12 6.53 3.60
C SER A 34 3.67 5.12 3.75
N ASP A 35 2.82 4.19 4.14
CA ASP A 35 3.13 2.77 4.04
C ASP A 35 3.06 2.32 2.58
N ILE A 36 4.05 1.56 2.11
CA ILE A 36 3.97 0.84 0.84
C ILE A 36 3.84 -0.67 1.09
N GLY A 37 2.77 -1.24 0.55
CA GLY A 37 2.53 -2.68 0.50
C GLY A 37 2.62 -3.19 -0.92
N VAL A 38 2.94 -4.48 -1.05
CA VAL A 38 2.92 -5.19 -2.34
C VAL A 38 1.90 -6.32 -2.29
N THR A 39 1.16 -6.51 -3.38
CA THR A 39 0.37 -7.72 -3.58
C THR A 39 1.22 -8.74 -4.32
N GLY A 40 1.76 -9.71 -3.60
CA GLY A 40 2.54 -10.81 -4.17
C GLY A 40 1.66 -11.95 -4.68
N LEU A 41 2.04 -12.55 -5.81
CA LEU A 41 1.48 -13.83 -6.25
C LEU A 41 2.33 -14.97 -5.68
N ALA A 42 1.69 -15.94 -5.04
CA ALA A 42 2.34 -17.12 -4.50
C ALA A 42 1.80 -18.40 -5.13
N ILE A 43 2.67 -19.39 -5.33
CA ILE A 43 2.28 -20.73 -5.79
C ILE A 43 2.20 -21.65 -4.57
N ALA A 44 1.04 -22.28 -4.36
CA ALA A 44 0.88 -23.25 -3.29
C ALA A 44 1.89 -24.40 -3.43
N ALA A 45 2.62 -24.71 -2.36
CA ALA A 45 3.64 -25.75 -2.35
C ALA A 45 3.08 -27.13 -2.74
N THR A 46 1.82 -27.39 -2.43
CA THR A 46 1.08 -28.63 -2.74
C THR A 46 0.51 -28.66 -4.16
N SER A 47 0.67 -27.60 -4.96
CA SER A 47 0.14 -27.57 -6.33
C SER A 47 0.73 -28.69 -7.18
N ARG A 48 -0.15 -29.35 -7.95
CA ARG A 48 0.20 -30.35 -8.97
C ARG A 48 0.47 -29.71 -10.34
N ARG A 49 0.29 -28.40 -10.47
CA ARG A 49 0.43 -27.63 -11.73
C ARG A 49 1.47 -26.52 -11.58
N LYS A 50 2.62 -26.84 -10.99
CA LYS A 50 3.65 -25.84 -10.66
C LYS A 50 4.19 -25.13 -11.90
N ASP A 51 4.42 -25.86 -12.98
CA ASP A 51 4.95 -25.29 -14.22
C ASP A 51 3.97 -24.30 -14.84
N GLN A 52 2.69 -24.66 -14.95
CA GLN A 52 1.66 -23.74 -15.49
C GLN A 52 1.44 -22.54 -14.58
N ALA A 53 1.45 -22.74 -13.26
CA ALA A 53 1.36 -21.66 -12.30
C ALA A 53 2.57 -20.71 -12.41
N TRP A 54 3.76 -21.25 -12.68
CA TRP A 54 4.96 -20.45 -12.89
C TRP A 54 4.89 -19.62 -14.18
N GLU A 55 4.40 -20.19 -15.28
CA GLU A 55 4.17 -19.43 -16.52
C GLU A 55 3.17 -18.29 -16.31
N PHE A 56 2.10 -18.52 -15.53
CA PHE A 56 1.17 -17.47 -15.17
C PHE A 56 1.82 -16.36 -14.34
N VAL A 57 2.63 -16.72 -13.32
CA VAL A 57 3.35 -15.72 -12.50
C VAL A 57 4.29 -14.89 -13.36
N LYS A 58 5.04 -15.49 -14.28
CA LYS A 58 5.89 -14.76 -15.23
C LYS A 58 5.09 -13.80 -16.10
N PHE A 59 3.95 -14.24 -16.63
CA PHE A 59 3.08 -13.38 -17.42
C PHE A 59 2.55 -12.20 -16.61
N ALA A 60 1.97 -12.47 -15.43
CA ALA A 60 1.31 -11.46 -14.60
C ALA A 60 2.28 -10.42 -14.03
N THR A 61 3.51 -10.85 -13.71
CA THR A 61 4.57 -9.97 -13.19
C THR A 61 5.48 -9.40 -14.29
N GLY A 62 5.36 -9.90 -15.52
CA GLY A 62 6.10 -9.43 -16.69
C GLY A 62 5.51 -8.17 -17.32
N PRO A 63 6.14 -7.64 -18.39
CA PRO A 63 5.76 -6.38 -19.02
C PRO A 63 4.28 -6.31 -19.45
N VAL A 64 3.76 -7.38 -20.04
CA VAL A 64 2.36 -7.44 -20.51
C VAL A 64 1.39 -7.40 -19.32
N GLY A 65 1.59 -8.24 -18.31
CA GLY A 65 0.73 -8.27 -17.13
C GLY A 65 0.73 -6.94 -16.37
N GLN A 66 1.91 -6.33 -16.23
CA GLN A 66 2.05 -5.04 -15.54
C GLN A 66 1.47 -3.86 -16.33
N ALA A 67 1.52 -3.89 -17.67
CA ALA A 67 0.82 -2.92 -18.50
C ALA A 67 -0.71 -3.01 -18.30
N LEU A 68 -1.26 -4.23 -18.34
CA LEU A 68 -2.69 -4.48 -18.08
C LEU A 68 -3.10 -4.00 -16.67
N ILE A 69 -2.25 -4.25 -15.67
CA ILE A 69 -2.47 -3.75 -14.30
C ILE A 69 -2.53 -2.22 -14.29
N GLY A 70 -1.58 -1.54 -14.94
CA GLY A 70 -1.56 -0.09 -15.03
C GLY A 70 -2.80 0.50 -15.73
N GLU A 71 -3.32 -0.18 -16.75
CA GLU A 71 -4.53 0.24 -17.47
C GLU A 71 -5.82 0.00 -16.67
N SER A 72 -5.81 -0.99 -15.76
CA SER A 72 -6.98 -1.37 -14.98
C SER A 72 -7.44 -0.32 -13.97
N ARG A 73 -6.55 0.62 -13.59
CA ARG A 73 -6.75 1.61 -12.50
C ARG A 73 -6.92 1.01 -11.10
N LEU A 74 -6.75 -0.30 -10.93
CA LEU A 74 -6.89 -0.98 -9.64
C LEU A 74 -5.61 -0.94 -8.80
N PHE A 75 -4.46 -1.02 -9.46
CA PHE A 75 -3.16 -1.01 -8.81
C PHE A 75 -2.17 -0.14 -9.58
N VAL A 76 -1.19 0.40 -8.87
CA VAL A 76 0.01 0.96 -9.49
C VAL A 76 0.94 -0.21 -9.86
N PRO A 77 1.36 -0.36 -11.14
CA PRO A 77 2.24 -1.45 -11.52
C PRO A 77 3.63 -1.28 -10.90
N VAL A 78 4.34 -2.39 -10.65
CA VAL A 78 5.67 -2.35 -10.01
C VAL A 78 6.80 -2.13 -10.99
N LEU A 79 6.57 -2.40 -12.28
CA LEU A 79 7.56 -2.16 -13.33
C LEU A 79 7.55 -0.69 -13.75
N ARG A 80 8.72 -0.04 -13.70
CA ARG A 80 8.91 1.34 -14.18
C ARG A 80 8.49 1.51 -15.63
N SER A 81 8.71 0.50 -16.48
CA SER A 81 8.27 0.53 -17.88
C SER A 81 6.76 0.62 -18.04
N ALA A 82 6.00 0.00 -17.12
CA ALA A 82 4.54 0.08 -17.12
C ALA A 82 4.04 1.40 -16.51
N ILE A 83 4.63 1.85 -15.38
CA ILE A 83 4.30 3.15 -14.75
C ILE A 83 4.53 4.31 -15.74
N ASN A 84 5.64 4.29 -16.47
CA ASN A 84 6.03 5.35 -17.40
C ASN A 84 5.38 5.22 -18.79
N SER A 85 4.44 4.29 -18.96
CA SER A 85 3.81 4.03 -20.26
C SER A 85 2.71 5.04 -20.59
N HIS A 86 2.46 5.25 -21.87
CA HIS A 86 1.28 5.99 -22.34
C HIS A 86 -0.03 5.33 -21.88
N GLY A 87 -0.08 3.99 -21.77
CA GLY A 87 -1.26 3.27 -21.30
C GLY A 87 -1.63 3.67 -19.87
N PHE A 88 -0.65 3.71 -18.96
CA PHE A 88 -0.84 4.15 -17.58
C PHE A 88 -1.32 5.61 -17.50
N ALA A 89 -0.65 6.53 -18.21
CA ALA A 89 -1.02 7.94 -18.24
C ALA A 89 -2.44 8.16 -18.79
N ASN A 90 -2.79 7.49 -19.88
CA ASN A 90 -4.12 7.58 -20.48
C ASN A 90 -5.21 6.99 -19.58
N ALA A 91 -4.92 5.89 -18.89
CA ALA A 91 -5.84 5.30 -17.93
C ALA A 91 -6.14 6.28 -16.78
N HIS A 92 -5.13 7.03 -16.30
CA HIS A 92 -5.25 7.95 -15.18
C HIS A 92 -5.42 9.42 -15.59
N ARG A 93 -5.91 9.70 -16.80
CA ARG A 93 -6.01 11.06 -17.37
C ARG A 93 -6.80 12.08 -16.54
N ARG A 94 -7.62 11.63 -15.59
CA ARG A 94 -8.40 12.48 -14.68
C ARG A 94 -7.60 12.95 -13.46
N VAL A 95 -6.43 12.34 -13.20
CA VAL A 95 -5.54 12.71 -12.11
C VAL A 95 -4.57 13.76 -12.62
N GLY A 96 -4.72 15.00 -12.17
CA GLY A 96 -3.82 16.08 -12.53
C GLY A 96 -2.42 15.86 -11.98
N ASN A 97 -2.34 15.31 -10.77
CA ASN A 97 -1.08 15.07 -10.07
C ASN A 97 -0.64 13.59 -10.11
N LEU A 98 -0.42 13.07 -11.32
CA LEU A 98 -0.06 11.65 -11.53
C LEU A 98 1.24 11.25 -10.82
N ALA A 99 2.13 12.20 -10.55
CA ALA A 99 3.38 12.01 -9.82
C ALA A 99 3.18 11.34 -8.46
N VAL A 100 2.04 11.57 -7.79
CA VAL A 100 1.73 10.90 -6.51
C VAL A 100 1.66 9.38 -6.66
N LEU A 101 1.21 8.87 -7.81
CA LEU A 101 1.15 7.44 -8.09
C LEU A 101 2.49 6.88 -8.59
N SER A 102 3.21 7.62 -9.44
CA SER A 102 4.46 7.13 -10.04
C SER A 102 5.69 7.28 -9.15
N GLU A 103 5.72 8.30 -8.29
CA GLU A 103 6.84 8.62 -7.40
C GLU A 103 6.56 8.24 -5.95
N GLY A 104 5.33 7.89 -5.60
CA GLY A 104 4.92 7.46 -4.26
C GLY A 104 5.89 6.48 -3.57
N PRO A 105 6.47 5.48 -4.26
CA PRO A 105 7.46 4.59 -3.65
C PRO A 105 8.72 5.29 -3.10
N ALA A 106 9.11 6.45 -3.62
CA ALA A 106 10.23 7.23 -3.09
C ALA A 106 9.90 7.97 -1.77
N TYR A 107 8.61 8.06 -1.44
CA TYR A 107 8.07 8.73 -0.24
C TYR A 107 7.31 7.75 0.65
N SER A 108 7.63 6.46 0.56
CA SER A 108 6.96 5.41 1.32
C SER A 108 7.93 4.45 1.97
N GLU A 109 7.52 3.87 3.09
CA GLU A 109 8.28 2.86 3.82
C GLU A 109 7.53 1.52 3.82
N GLY A 110 8.29 0.44 3.69
CA GLY A 110 7.73 -0.91 3.68
C GLY A 110 7.23 -1.31 5.07
N LEU A 111 6.09 -2.01 5.11
CA LEU A 111 5.63 -2.62 6.37
C LEU A 111 6.54 -3.81 6.76
N PRO A 112 6.75 -4.05 8.07
CA PRO A 112 7.50 -5.21 8.53
C PRO A 112 6.89 -6.53 8.04
N VAL A 113 7.75 -7.44 7.55
CA VAL A 113 7.35 -8.81 7.16
C VAL A 113 7.67 -9.75 8.32
N THR A 114 6.64 -10.15 9.07
CA THR A 114 6.78 -11.03 10.24
C THR A 114 5.55 -11.91 10.46
N PRO A 115 5.70 -13.18 10.89
CA PRO A 115 4.56 -14.02 11.26
C PRO A 115 3.80 -13.47 12.47
N ALA A 116 4.42 -12.59 13.27
CA ALA A 116 3.80 -11.97 14.44
C ALA A 116 2.93 -10.75 14.10
N TRP A 117 2.77 -10.40 12.82
CA TRP A 117 2.13 -9.14 12.40
C TRP A 117 0.72 -8.96 12.98
N GLU A 118 -0.11 -10.00 12.95
CA GLU A 118 -1.48 -9.92 13.48
C GLU A 118 -1.52 -9.59 14.98
N LYS A 119 -0.57 -10.12 15.77
CA LYS A 119 -0.43 -9.79 17.20
C LYS A 119 -0.01 -8.32 17.37
N ILE A 120 0.94 -7.85 16.56
CA ILE A 120 1.42 -6.47 16.58
C ILE A 120 0.29 -5.49 16.19
N ALA A 121 -0.47 -5.79 15.14
CA ALA A 121 -1.60 -4.99 14.69
C ALA A 121 -2.67 -4.85 15.78
N ALA A 122 -3.03 -5.95 16.45
CA ALA A 122 -3.97 -5.92 17.56
C ALA A 122 -3.47 -5.07 18.74
N LEU A 123 -2.16 -5.11 19.04
CA LEU A 123 -1.56 -4.23 20.05
C LEU A 123 -1.63 -2.76 19.63
N MET A 124 -1.28 -2.44 18.38
CA MET A 124 -1.39 -1.08 17.85
C MET A 124 -2.81 -0.55 18.02
N ASP A 125 -3.83 -1.28 17.58
CA ASP A 125 -5.23 -0.87 17.70
C ASP A 125 -5.65 -0.63 19.16
N ARG A 126 -5.24 -1.53 20.06
CA ARG A 126 -5.53 -1.41 21.50
C ARG A 126 -4.93 -0.16 22.13
N TYR A 127 -3.72 0.22 21.71
CA TYR A 127 -3.01 1.38 22.27
C TYR A 127 -3.44 2.69 21.59
N PHE A 128 -3.59 2.71 20.27
CA PHE A 128 -3.99 3.91 19.53
C PHE A 128 -5.44 4.29 19.78
N GLY A 129 -6.37 3.33 19.83
CA GLY A 129 -7.81 3.61 19.92
C GLY A 129 -8.21 4.59 21.03
N PRO A 130 -7.81 4.38 22.30
CA PRO A 130 -8.09 5.30 23.40
C PRO A 130 -7.45 6.70 23.22
N VAL A 131 -6.25 6.77 22.64
CA VAL A 131 -5.57 8.04 22.38
C VAL A 131 -6.29 8.84 21.31
N LEU A 132 -6.65 8.19 20.19
CA LEU A 132 -7.38 8.83 19.09
C LEU A 132 -8.80 9.27 19.50
N ARG A 133 -9.41 8.60 20.48
CA ARG A 133 -10.68 9.02 21.09
C ARG A 133 -10.53 10.10 22.17
N GLY A 134 -9.31 10.49 22.53
CA GLY A 134 -9.02 11.46 23.58
C GLY A 134 -9.23 10.96 25.01
N SER A 135 -9.46 9.65 25.21
CA SER A 135 -9.67 9.08 26.55
C SER A 135 -8.37 8.74 27.29
N ARG A 136 -7.23 8.78 26.60
CA ARG A 136 -5.88 8.66 27.20
C ARG A 136 -4.92 9.66 26.53
N PRO A 137 -3.93 10.20 27.27
CA PRO A 137 -2.93 11.08 26.67
C PRO A 137 -2.00 10.31 25.71
N ALA A 138 -1.43 11.00 24.72
CA ALA A 138 -0.48 10.41 23.76
C ALA A 138 0.76 9.79 24.44
N THR A 139 1.14 10.29 25.62
CA THR A 139 2.22 9.71 26.45
C THR A 139 1.94 8.26 26.88
N SER A 140 0.70 7.78 26.80
CA SER A 140 0.37 6.38 27.08
C SER A 140 0.83 5.40 26.00
N LEU A 141 1.24 5.88 24.82
CA LEU A 141 1.79 5.06 23.74
C LEU A 141 3.20 4.53 24.06
N THR A 142 3.89 5.04 25.08
CA THR A 142 5.21 4.54 25.47
C THR A 142 5.20 3.06 25.84
N GLY A 143 4.09 2.55 26.38
CA GLY A 143 3.92 1.12 26.68
C GLY A 143 3.75 0.22 25.45
N LEU A 144 3.45 0.78 24.27
CA LEU A 144 3.27 0.00 23.05
C LEU A 144 4.58 -0.66 22.62
N SER A 145 5.70 0.07 22.67
CA SER A 145 7.01 -0.46 22.26
C SER A 145 7.39 -1.70 23.07
N GLN A 146 7.21 -1.66 24.39
CA GLN A 146 7.49 -2.80 25.26
C GLN A 146 6.61 -4.02 24.91
N ALA A 147 5.32 -3.81 24.65
CA ALA A 147 4.40 -4.89 24.29
C ALA A 147 4.75 -5.51 22.93
N VAL A 148 5.16 -4.70 21.95
CA VAL A 148 5.62 -5.17 20.65
C VAL A 148 6.92 -5.97 20.79
N ASP A 149 7.88 -5.49 21.58
CA ASP A 149 9.15 -6.18 21.82
C ASP A 149 8.96 -7.55 22.49
N GLU A 150 7.96 -7.70 23.35
CA GLU A 150 7.64 -8.98 23.99
C GLU A 150 7.08 -9.98 22.96
N VAL A 151 6.18 -9.53 22.08
CA VAL A 151 5.66 -10.35 20.98
C VAL A 151 6.78 -10.77 20.03
N LEU A 152 7.70 -9.87 19.70
CA LEU A 152 8.80 -10.18 18.80
C LEU A 152 9.84 -11.14 19.41
N ARG A 153 10.04 -11.09 20.73
CA ARG A 153 10.92 -12.03 21.45
C ARG A 153 10.33 -13.43 21.58
N ASN A 154 9.00 -13.54 21.64
CA ASN A 154 8.27 -14.79 21.79
C ASN A 154 7.18 -14.93 20.70
N PRO A 155 7.61 -15.13 19.43
CA PRO A 155 6.72 -15.06 18.26
C PRO A 155 5.58 -16.09 18.27
#